data_AF-A0A7S0CVG9-F1
#
_entry.id   AF-A0A7S0CVG9-F1
#
_cell.length_a   1.000
_cell.length_b   1.000
_cell.length_c   1.000
_cell.angle_alpha   90.00
_cell.angle_beta   90.00
_cell.angle_gamma   90.00
#
_symmetry.space_group_name_H-M   'P 1'
#
loop_
_entity.id
_entity.type
_entity.pdbx_description
1 polymer ?
#
loop_
_entity_poly.entity_id
_entity_poly.type
_entity_poly.pdbx_seq_one_letter_code
_entity_poly.pdbx_strand_id
1 'polypeptide(L)'
;SEGEPWTTQNPRISIQPEDWILDEGQDAWNVMNHNQIKNVLVMGVHLNMCVLGRPFAIRQLDALGLRVRLVRDLTDTMYNPEMRPYVSHFKGTEKVIEHVERHLCGTVSSSFVSRAGTDQTAEFRFLDL
;
A
#
# COMPACT_ATOMS: atom_id res chain seq x y z
N SER A 1 15.83 3.22 -21.97
CA SER A 1 16.39 3.40 -20.63
C SER A 1 15.25 3.23 -19.65
N GLU A 2 15.11 2.03 -19.08
CA GLU A 2 14.23 1.82 -17.94
C GLU A 2 14.74 2.69 -16.80
N GLY A 3 13.86 3.49 -16.20
CA GLY A 3 14.24 4.39 -15.11
C GLY A 3 14.85 3.57 -13.97
N GLU A 4 16.02 3.99 -13.48
CA GLU A 4 16.69 3.29 -12.40
C GLU A 4 15.73 3.14 -11.20
N PRO A 5 15.60 1.94 -10.62
CA PRO A 5 14.82 1.76 -9.41
C PRO A 5 15.42 2.62 -8.28
N TRP A 6 14.59 2.97 -7.29
CA TRP A 6 15.06 3.64 -6.09
C TRP A 6 16.23 2.87 -5.47
N THR A 7 17.36 3.54 -5.27
CA THR A 7 18.60 2.91 -4.76
C THR A 7 18.72 2.97 -3.25
N THR A 8 17.84 3.72 -2.57
CA THR A 8 17.88 3.91 -1.12
C THR A 8 16.47 3.98 -0.53
N GLN A 9 16.34 3.50 0.72
CA GLN A 9 15.12 3.63 1.51
C GLN A 9 14.98 5.06 2.04
N ASN A 10 13.74 5.52 2.22
CA ASN A 10 13.48 6.78 2.93
C ASN A 10 14.04 6.71 4.36
N PRO A 11 15.00 7.58 4.76
CA PRO A 11 15.66 7.49 6.06
C PRO A 11 14.73 7.73 7.25
N ARG A 12 13.50 8.21 7.02
CA ARG A 12 12.47 8.39 8.05
C ARG A 12 11.70 7.11 8.36
N ILE A 13 11.85 6.07 7.54
CA ILE A 13 11.23 4.76 7.74
C ILE A 13 12.36 3.80 8.13
N SER A 14 12.34 3.36 9.40
CA SER A 14 13.34 2.43 9.91
C SER A 14 12.86 0.99 9.74
N ILE A 15 13.57 0.23 8.92
CA ILE A 15 13.38 -1.21 8.76
C ILE A 15 13.92 -1.90 10.01
N GLN A 16 13.07 -2.66 10.69
CA GLN A 16 13.40 -3.45 11.87
C GLN A 16 13.87 -4.86 11.49
N PRO A 17 14.58 -5.59 12.37
CA PRO A 17 15.02 -6.96 12.10
C PRO A 17 13.90 -7.95 11.73
N GLU A 18 12.68 -7.69 12.17
CA GLU A 18 11.47 -8.47 11.91
C GLU A 18 10.76 -8.13 10.59
N ASP A 19 11.15 -7.04 9.93
CA ASP A 19 10.52 -6.59 8.69
C ASP A 19 11.01 -7.40 7.48
N TRP A 20 10.09 -7.64 6.54
CA TRP A 20 10.39 -8.33 5.30
C TRP A 20 10.52 -7.30 4.17
N ILE A 21 11.64 -7.34 3.45
CA ILE A 21 11.87 -6.57 2.23
C ILE A 21 11.72 -7.51 1.05
N LEU A 22 10.79 -7.21 0.14
CA LEU A 22 10.38 -8.11 -0.92
C LEU A 22 10.23 -7.35 -2.23
N ASP A 23 10.72 -7.93 -3.33
CA ASP A 23 10.54 -7.44 -4.70
C ASP A 23 9.80 -8.44 -5.61
N GLU A 24 9.54 -9.66 -5.11
CA GLU A 24 8.89 -10.74 -5.84
C GLU A 24 7.56 -11.18 -5.22
N GLY A 25 6.54 -11.36 -6.08
CA GLY A 25 5.18 -11.72 -5.63
C GLY A 25 5.08 -13.09 -4.96
N GLN A 26 5.88 -14.05 -5.41
CA GLN A 26 5.89 -15.39 -4.84
C GLN A 26 6.42 -15.39 -3.40
N ASP A 27 7.45 -14.59 -3.12
CA ASP A 27 8.03 -14.49 -1.78
C ASP A 27 7.09 -13.76 -0.83
N ALA A 28 6.43 -12.69 -1.31
CA ALA A 28 5.36 -12.04 -0.54
C ALA A 28 4.23 -13.01 -0.18
N TRP A 29 3.77 -13.82 -1.12
CA TRP A 29 2.78 -14.85 -0.84
C TRP A 29 3.29 -15.87 0.19
N ASN A 30 4.51 -16.35 0.05
CA ASN A 30 5.10 -17.33 0.97
C ASN A 30 5.18 -16.77 2.40
N VAL A 31 5.65 -15.53 2.57
CA VAL A 31 5.70 -14.85 3.88
C VAL A 31 4.31 -14.71 4.46
N MET A 32 3.35 -14.18 3.70
CA MET A 32 1.98 -13.98 4.20
C MET A 32 1.31 -15.31 4.56
N ASN A 33 1.45 -16.34 3.72
CA ASN A 33 0.84 -17.63 3.96
C ASN A 33 1.48 -18.37 5.15
N HIS A 34 2.82 -18.34 5.26
CA HIS A 34 3.54 -18.94 6.38
C HIS A 34 3.15 -18.30 7.73
N ASN A 35 3.04 -16.97 7.75
CA ASN A 35 2.63 -16.21 8.94
C ASN A 35 1.11 -16.14 9.12
N GLN A 36 0.33 -16.87 8.32
CA GLN A 36 -1.13 -16.90 8.38
C GLN A 36 -1.79 -15.51 8.30
N ILE A 37 -1.16 -14.56 7.60
CA ILE A 37 -1.66 -13.20 7.41
C ILE A 37 -2.87 -13.27 6.48
N LYS A 38 -4.03 -12.79 6.97
CA LYS A 38 -5.29 -12.72 6.22
C LYS A 38 -5.83 -11.32 6.02
N ASN A 39 -5.33 -10.35 6.78
CA ASN A 39 -5.74 -8.95 6.69
C ASN A 39 -4.50 -8.12 6.36
N VAL A 40 -4.56 -7.31 5.30
CA VAL A 40 -3.41 -6.55 4.82
C VAL A 40 -3.80 -5.08 4.70
N LEU A 41 -2.99 -4.22 5.32
CA LEU A 41 -3.04 -2.78 5.10
C LEU A 41 -1.96 -2.43 4.08
N VAL A 42 -2.35 -1.79 2.98
CA VAL A 42 -1.42 -1.36 1.92
C VAL A 42 -1.29 0.15 1.98
N MET A 43 -0.08 0.66 1.82
CA MET A 43 0.24 2.09 1.73
C MET A 43 1.48 2.30 0.85
N GLY A 44 1.89 3.55 0.62
CA GLY A 44 3.05 3.87 -0.21
C GLY A 44 2.71 4.58 -1.51
N VAL A 45 3.67 4.63 -2.43
CA VAL A 45 3.58 5.43 -3.67
C VAL A 45 4.04 4.62 -4.89
N HIS A 46 3.44 4.77 -6.07
CA HIS A 46 2.27 5.59 -6.39
C HIS A 46 1.00 4.73 -6.45
N LEU A 47 -0.14 5.28 -5.98
CA LEU A 47 -1.43 4.59 -5.90
C LEU A 47 -1.83 3.97 -7.24
N ASN A 48 -1.88 4.81 -8.28
CA ASN A 48 -2.24 4.40 -9.65
C ASN A 48 -1.21 3.50 -10.35
N MET A 49 -0.15 3.07 -9.68
CA MET A 49 0.88 2.18 -10.22
C MET A 49 1.17 1.03 -9.24
N CYS A 50 2.26 1.13 -8.48
CA CYS A 50 2.80 0.04 -7.66
C CYS A 50 1.80 -0.48 -6.63
N VAL A 51 1.12 0.43 -5.93
CA VAL A 51 0.17 0.10 -4.86
C VAL A 51 -1.08 -0.62 -5.39
N LEU A 52 -1.42 -0.43 -6.68
CA LEU A 52 -2.51 -1.16 -7.32
C LEU A 52 -2.05 -2.41 -8.07
N GLY A 53 -0.88 -2.36 -8.73
CA GLY A 53 -0.53 -3.24 -9.84
C GLY A 53 0.65 -4.17 -9.62
N ARG A 54 1.46 -4.01 -8.57
CA ARG A 54 2.53 -4.98 -8.26
C ARG A 54 1.93 -6.35 -7.92
N PRO A 55 2.68 -7.46 -8.14
CA PRO A 55 2.20 -8.83 -7.91
C PRO A 55 1.99 -9.18 -6.42
N PHE A 56 2.12 -8.21 -5.54
CA PHE A 56 1.88 -8.30 -4.11
C PHE A 56 1.08 -7.07 -3.60
N ALA A 57 0.39 -6.38 -4.49
CA ALA A 57 -0.36 -5.16 -4.20
C ALA A 57 -1.88 -5.39 -4.30
N ILE A 58 -2.68 -4.34 -4.15
CA ILE A 58 -4.13 -4.42 -3.87
C ILE A 58 -4.86 -5.43 -4.76
N ARG A 59 -4.69 -5.35 -6.09
CA ARG A 59 -5.41 -6.22 -7.02
C ARG A 59 -5.05 -7.69 -6.87
N GLN A 60 -3.77 -8.00 -6.70
CA GLN A 60 -3.30 -9.37 -6.58
C GLN A 60 -3.65 -9.95 -5.21
N LEU A 61 -3.51 -9.16 -4.14
CA LEU A 61 -3.86 -9.58 -2.79
C LEU A 61 -5.37 -9.85 -2.65
N ASP A 62 -6.20 -9.01 -3.26
CA ASP A 62 -7.66 -9.22 -3.33
C ASP A 62 -8.00 -10.50 -4.13
N ALA A 63 -7.36 -10.70 -5.28
CA ALA A 63 -7.52 -11.92 -6.07
C ALA A 63 -7.08 -13.20 -5.34
N LEU A 64 -6.13 -13.09 -4.40
CA LEU A 64 -5.69 -14.18 -3.52
C LEU A 64 -6.61 -14.37 -2.29
N GLY A 65 -7.70 -13.60 -2.18
CA GLY A 65 -8.70 -13.72 -1.12
C GLY A 65 -8.28 -13.12 0.23
N LEU A 66 -7.27 -12.24 0.24
CA LEU A 66 -6.87 -11.51 1.44
C LEU A 66 -7.80 -10.31 1.68
N ARG A 67 -8.00 -9.94 2.95
CA ARG A 67 -8.79 -8.76 3.32
C ARG A 67 -7.92 -7.53 3.25
N VAL A 68 -7.94 -6.86 2.11
CA VAL A 68 -7.10 -5.70 1.83
C VAL A 68 -7.81 -4.40 2.21
N ARG A 69 -7.07 -3.46 2.81
CA ARG A 69 -7.49 -2.06 2.92
C ARG A 69 -6.34 -1.12 2.58
N LEU A 70 -6.66 0.02 1.98
CA LEU A 70 -5.69 1.08 1.69
C LEU A 70 -5.60 2.07 2.88
N VAL A 71 -4.40 2.43 3.32
CA VAL A 71 -4.19 3.53 4.28
C VAL A 71 -4.11 4.85 3.53
N ARG A 72 -5.26 5.53 3.39
CA ARG A 72 -5.50 6.58 2.39
C ARG A 72 -4.62 7.82 2.54
N ASP A 73 -4.24 8.16 3.77
CA ASP A 73 -3.45 9.34 4.13
C ASP A 73 -1.95 9.04 4.23
N LEU A 74 -1.53 7.80 3.98
CA LEU A 74 -0.12 7.37 3.84
C LEU A 74 0.19 6.90 2.41
N THR A 75 -0.60 7.38 1.44
CA THR A 75 -0.44 7.05 0.03
C THR A 75 -0.51 8.30 -0.82
N ASP A 76 0.23 8.28 -1.92
CA ASP A 76 0.18 9.32 -2.94
C ASP A 76 0.05 8.72 -4.35
N THR A 77 -0.37 9.50 -5.34
CA THR A 77 -0.57 9.06 -6.72
C THR A 77 0.30 9.85 -7.69
N MET A 78 0.71 9.23 -8.80
CA MET A 78 1.35 9.99 -9.87
C MET A 78 0.27 10.78 -10.61
N TYR A 79 0.21 12.09 -10.40
CA TYR A 79 -0.75 12.98 -11.04
C TYR A 79 -0.10 14.32 -11.40
N ASN A 80 -0.32 14.75 -12.64
CA ASN A 80 0.10 16.06 -13.14
C ASN A 80 -1.10 17.05 -13.15
N PRO A 81 -1.08 18.11 -12.33
CA PRO A 81 -2.10 19.17 -12.33
C PRO A 81 -2.28 19.89 -13.67
N GLU A 82 -1.28 19.88 -14.54
CA GLU A 82 -1.35 20.48 -15.89
C GLU A 82 -2.12 19.62 -16.90
N MET A 83 -2.49 18.40 -16.51
CA MET A 83 -3.32 17.50 -17.31
C MET A 83 -4.74 17.43 -16.75
N ARG A 84 -5.73 17.17 -17.64
CA ARG A 84 -7.12 16.93 -17.23
C ARG A 84 -7.17 15.95 -16.04
N PRO A 85 -7.99 16.19 -15.01
CA PRO A 85 -9.05 17.21 -14.93
C PRO A 85 -8.61 18.59 -14.41
N TYR A 86 -7.32 18.95 -14.46
CA TYR A 86 -6.80 20.25 -14.04
C TYR A 86 -7.12 20.61 -12.58
N VAL A 87 -6.98 19.63 -11.70
CA VAL A 87 -7.16 19.83 -10.25
C VAL A 87 -5.81 19.87 -9.56
N SER A 88 -5.78 20.26 -8.28
CA SER A 88 -4.55 20.15 -7.50
C SER A 88 -4.11 18.69 -7.39
N HIS A 89 -2.82 18.47 -7.14
CA HIS A 89 -2.28 17.13 -6.96
C HIS A 89 -3.03 16.34 -5.88
N PHE A 90 -3.29 16.94 -4.72
CA PHE A 90 -4.11 16.35 -3.66
C PHE A 90 -5.51 15.96 -4.12
N LYS A 91 -6.19 16.80 -4.92
CA LYS A 91 -7.49 16.47 -5.50
C LYS A 91 -7.39 15.36 -6.56
N GLY A 92 -6.27 15.25 -7.25
CA GLY A 92 -5.93 14.11 -8.11
C GLY A 92 -5.84 12.82 -7.30
N THR A 93 -5.05 12.83 -6.21
CA THR A 93 -4.90 11.69 -5.28
C THR A 93 -6.23 11.27 -4.67
N GLU A 94 -7.05 12.21 -4.18
CA GLU A 94 -8.40 11.92 -3.67
C GLU A 94 -9.28 11.21 -4.70
N LYS A 95 -9.24 11.63 -5.98
CA LYS A 95 -10.03 10.97 -7.04
C LYS A 95 -9.60 9.53 -7.30
N VAL A 96 -8.30 9.24 -7.20
CA VAL A 96 -7.80 7.86 -7.34
C VAL A 96 -8.24 7.04 -6.12
N ILE A 97 -8.15 7.60 -4.90
CA ILE A 97 -8.65 6.94 -3.68
C ILE A 97 -10.14 6.63 -3.80
N GLU A 98 -10.97 7.59 -4.24
CA GLU A 98 -12.41 7.36 -4.48
C GLU A 98 -12.66 6.21 -5.46
N HIS A 99 -11.84 6.06 -6.50
CA HIS A 99 -11.94 4.94 -7.42
C HIS A 99 -11.60 3.61 -6.74
N VAL A 100 -10.54 3.56 -5.91
CA VAL A 100 -10.19 2.38 -5.13
C VAL A 100 -11.33 1.99 -4.19
N GLU A 101 -11.91 2.94 -3.47
CA GLU A 101 -13.01 2.71 -2.53
C GLU A 101 -14.26 2.15 -3.22
N ARG A 102 -14.54 2.57 -4.46
CA ARG A 102 -15.72 2.13 -5.21
C ARG A 102 -15.56 0.76 -5.85
N HIS A 103 -14.34 0.39 -6.23
CA HIS A 103 -14.13 -0.72 -7.16
C HIS A 103 -13.20 -1.81 -6.67
N LEU A 104 -12.39 -1.56 -5.64
CA LEU A 104 -11.32 -2.47 -5.23
C LEU A 104 -11.41 -2.83 -3.76
N CYS A 105 -11.22 -1.88 -2.85
CA CYS A 105 -11.22 -2.18 -1.41
C CYS A 105 -11.56 -0.95 -0.56
N GLY A 106 -11.95 -1.19 0.69
CA GLY A 106 -12.19 -0.11 1.65
C GLY A 106 -10.89 0.56 2.11
N THR A 107 -11.00 1.78 2.62
CA THR A 107 -9.86 2.54 3.14
C THR A 107 -9.91 2.68 4.67
N VAL A 108 -8.76 2.99 5.25
CA VAL A 108 -8.58 3.43 6.65
C VAL A 108 -7.65 4.65 6.69
N SER A 109 -7.64 5.38 7.81
CA SER A 109 -6.65 6.43 8.08
C SER A 109 -5.49 5.91 8.92
N SER A 110 -4.34 6.58 8.85
CA SER A 110 -3.19 6.36 9.71
C SER A 110 -3.58 6.44 11.19
N SER A 111 -4.47 7.37 11.55
CA SER A 111 -4.99 7.51 12.91
C SER A 111 -5.80 6.30 13.39
N PHE A 112 -6.44 5.56 12.48
CA PHE A 112 -7.08 4.29 12.82
C PHE A 112 -6.01 3.24 13.13
N VAL A 113 -4.95 3.16 12.31
CA VAL A 113 -3.84 2.22 12.49
C VAL A 113 -3.13 2.46 13.82
N SER A 114 -2.79 3.72 14.15
CA SER A 114 -2.12 4.05 15.40
C SER A 114 -2.95 3.69 16.64
N ARG A 115 -4.29 3.75 16.55
CA ARG A 115 -5.18 3.34 17.64
C ARG A 115 -5.30 1.81 17.72
N ALA A 116 -5.44 1.15 16.57
CA ALA A 116 -5.53 -0.30 16.52
C ALA A 116 -4.25 -0.97 17.04
N GLY A 117 -3.07 -0.40 16.77
CA GLY A 117 -1.79 -0.89 17.29
C GLY A 117 -1.60 -0.75 18.80
N THR A 118 -2.48 -0.02 19.51
CA THR A 118 -2.49 0.02 20.99
C THR A 118 -3.32 -1.10 21.60
N ASP A 119 -4.12 -1.80 20.80
CA ASP A 119 -4.83 -3.00 21.19
C ASP A 119 -4.01 -4.22 20.74
N GLN A 120 -3.28 -4.84 21.69
CA GLN A 120 -2.36 -5.96 21.45
C GLN A 120 -3.03 -7.23 20.87
N THR A 121 -4.34 -7.20 20.62
CA THR A 121 -5.09 -8.30 20.04
C THR A 121 -5.09 -8.34 18.51
N ALA A 122 -4.59 -7.29 17.84
CA ALA A 122 -4.51 -7.26 16.39
C ALA A 122 -3.06 -7.32 15.88
N GLU A 123 -2.63 -8.51 15.45
CA GLU A 123 -1.36 -8.72 14.74
C GLU A 123 -1.42 -8.05 13.35
N PHE A 124 -1.14 -6.76 13.28
CA PHE A 124 -0.82 -6.08 12.04
C PHE A 124 0.70 -6.11 11.84
N ARG A 125 1.16 -6.82 10.81
CA ARG A 125 2.58 -6.88 10.43
C ARG A 125 2.79 -5.96 9.23
N PHE A 126 3.80 -5.10 9.31
CA PHE A 126 4.14 -4.19 8.22
C PHE A 126 4.94 -4.94 7.15
N LEU A 127 4.59 -4.69 5.89
CA LEU A 127 5.32 -5.16 4.72
C LEU A 127 5.70 -3.92 3.94
N ASP A 128 7.01 -3.70 3.74
CA ASP A 128 7.50 -2.64 2.87
C ASP A 128 7.55 -3.20 1.44
N LEU A 129 6.96 -2.47 0.49
CA LEU A 129 6.56 -2.94 -0.85
C LEU A 129 7.09 -2.06 -1.98
#